data_AF-A0A6L3AB65-F1
#
_entry.id   AF-A0A6L3AB65-F1
#
_cell.length_a   1.000
_cell.length_b   1.000
_cell.length_c   1.000
_cell.angle_alpha   90.00
_cell.angle_beta   90.00
_cell.angle_gamma   90.00
#
_symmetry.space_group_name_H-M   'P 1'
#
loop_
_entity.id
_entity.type
_entity.pdbx_description
1 polymer ?
#
loop_
_entity_poly.entity_id
_entity_poly.type
_entity_poly.pdbx_seq_one_letter_code
_entity_poly.pdbx_strand_id
1 'polypeptide(L)'
;MWLPHGGSASDGGSECRLLYSRLEDDDPPVKVTLERLPESRVQLDIEVDKERLDRSLDEAYKRLARKARIPGFRPGKAPRSIIERHYGREGMIREAIEDLVPRAYNEALEAEDIEAIDQPHLEILQLEPVQFKATVAVRPTIELNDYRSVRLDPPHMEVTDEMLAEQLLGLAPATG
;
A
#
# COMPACT_ATOMS: atom_id res chain seq x y z
N MET A 1 52.53 17.17 -4.21
CA MET A 1 52.67 16.08 -5.19
C MET A 1 51.28 15.52 -5.42
N TRP A 2 50.65 15.97 -6.51
CA TRP A 2 49.37 15.47 -7.01
C TRP A 2 49.63 14.27 -7.91
N LEU A 3 48.84 13.20 -7.76
CA LEU A 3 48.56 12.24 -8.83
C LEU A 3 47.07 11.86 -8.72
N PRO A 4 46.26 12.11 -9.77
CA PRO A 4 44.91 11.59 -9.89
C PRO A 4 44.93 10.28 -10.70
N HIS A 5 44.15 9.29 -10.26
CA HIS A 5 43.63 8.28 -11.19
C HIS A 5 42.13 8.17 -10.97
N GLY A 6 41.38 8.68 -11.96
CA GLY A 6 40.00 8.34 -12.15
C GLY A 6 39.87 6.88 -12.57
N GLY A 7 38.87 6.23 -12.00
CA GLY A 7 38.39 4.91 -12.41
C GLY A 7 36.87 4.93 -12.26
N SER A 8 36.20 5.22 -13.37
CA SER A 8 34.77 5.03 -13.58
C SER A 8 34.41 3.56 -13.32
N ALA A 9 33.45 3.31 -12.43
CA ALA A 9 32.71 2.07 -12.35
C ALA A 9 31.23 2.41 -12.15
N SER A 10 30.57 2.70 -13.27
CA SER A 10 29.17 2.33 -13.44
C SER A 10 29.07 0.82 -13.35
N ASP A 11 28.43 0.29 -12.32
CA ASP A 11 27.76 -1.00 -12.47
C ASP A 11 26.48 -1.01 -11.63
N GLY A 12 25.41 -1.39 -12.32
CA GLY A 12 24.09 -1.52 -11.76
C GLY A 12 24.06 -2.69 -10.80
N GLY A 13 23.56 -2.45 -9.61
CA GLY A 13 23.41 -3.49 -8.60
C GLY A 13 22.51 -2.95 -7.52
N SER A 14 21.23 -2.77 -7.86
CA SER A 14 20.16 -2.55 -6.90
C SER A 14 20.08 -3.72 -5.94
N GLU A 15 20.96 -3.72 -4.93
CA GLU A 15 20.83 -4.52 -3.72
C GLU A 15 19.78 -3.86 -2.81
N CYS A 16 18.54 -3.80 -3.29
CA CYS A 16 17.38 -3.75 -2.40
C CYS A 16 17.13 -5.18 -1.92
N ARG A 17 18.05 -5.68 -1.10
CA ARG A 17 17.96 -6.97 -0.43
C ARG A 17 16.93 -6.84 0.69
N LEU A 18 15.70 -7.25 0.38
CA LEU A 18 14.76 -7.95 1.26
C LEU A 18 14.85 -7.58 2.76
N LEU A 19 14.00 -6.65 3.19
CA LEU A 19 13.74 -6.36 4.61
C LEU A 19 12.30 -6.74 5.00
N TYR A 20 11.78 -7.86 4.51
CA TYR A 20 10.50 -8.39 4.96
C TYR A 20 10.51 -9.92 4.87
N SER A 21 11.11 -10.57 5.88
CA SER A 21 10.97 -12.01 6.18
C SER A 21 11.89 -12.37 7.35
N ARG A 22 11.59 -11.79 8.53
CA ARG A 22 11.96 -12.38 9.82
C ARG A 22 11.12 -11.74 10.94
N LEU A 23 9.83 -12.04 10.94
CA LEU A 23 9.04 -12.07 12.17
C LEU A 23 8.32 -13.40 12.18
N GLU A 24 8.49 -14.12 13.28
CA GLU A 24 8.23 -15.54 13.43
C GLU A 24 6.72 -15.84 13.34
N ASP A 25 6.39 -16.85 12.53
CA ASP A 25 5.06 -17.31 12.06
C ASP A 25 4.11 -17.91 13.14
N ASP A 26 4.03 -17.35 14.34
CA ASP A 26 3.11 -17.84 15.40
C ASP A 26 2.11 -16.76 15.85
N ASP A 27 1.60 -16.02 14.88
CA ASP A 27 0.54 -15.04 15.09
C ASP A 27 -0.75 -15.64 14.51
N PRO A 28 -1.79 -15.92 15.33
CA PRO A 28 -2.98 -16.62 14.88
C PRO A 28 -3.61 -15.87 13.70
N PRO A 29 -4.15 -16.58 12.69
CA PRO A 29 -4.66 -15.94 11.49
C PRO A 29 -5.75 -14.94 11.87
N VAL A 30 -5.58 -13.68 11.46
CA VAL A 30 -6.63 -12.68 11.59
C VAL A 30 -7.85 -13.12 10.80
N LYS A 31 -9.05 -12.90 11.34
CA LYS A 31 -10.27 -13.15 10.58
C LYS A 31 -10.46 -12.00 9.60
N VAL A 32 -10.38 -12.31 8.31
CA VAL A 32 -10.56 -11.36 7.22
C VAL A 32 -11.85 -11.72 6.48
N THR A 33 -12.71 -10.73 6.26
CA THR A 33 -13.87 -10.85 5.38
C THR A 33 -13.69 -9.88 4.22
N LEU A 34 -13.72 -10.40 3.00
CA LEU A 34 -13.52 -9.63 1.78
C LEU A 34 -14.86 -9.35 1.09
N GLU A 35 -15.16 -8.07 0.88
CA GLU A 35 -16.31 -7.60 0.11
C GLU A 35 -15.83 -6.80 -1.12
N ARG A 36 -16.34 -7.14 -2.31
CA ARG A 36 -16.01 -6.43 -3.55
C ARG A 36 -17.03 -5.33 -3.79
N LEU A 37 -16.55 -4.10 -3.94
CA LEU A 37 -17.35 -2.91 -4.17
C LEU A 37 -17.29 -2.48 -5.66
N PRO A 38 -18.30 -1.73 -6.14
CA PRO A 38 -18.23 -1.09 -7.46
C PRO A 38 -17.02 -0.14 -7.54
N GLU A 39 -16.58 0.18 -8.76
CA GLU A 39 -15.41 1.02 -9.05
C GLU A 39 -14.03 0.40 -8.77
N SER A 40 -13.91 -0.93 -8.83
CA SER A 40 -12.64 -1.66 -8.56
C SER A 40 -12.11 -1.43 -7.14
N ARG A 41 -13.02 -1.33 -6.17
CA ARG A 41 -12.69 -1.22 -4.75
C ARG A 41 -12.97 -2.54 -4.03
N VAL A 42 -12.19 -2.81 -2.99
CA VAL A 42 -12.37 -3.94 -2.09
C VAL A 42 -12.45 -3.39 -0.67
N GLN A 43 -13.41 -3.86 0.09
CA GLN A 43 -13.52 -3.63 1.53
C GLN A 43 -13.06 -4.90 2.24
N LEU A 44 -12.10 -4.74 3.15
CA LEU A 44 -11.60 -5.78 4.04
C LEU A 44 -12.10 -5.47 5.44
N ASP A 45 -12.91 -6.36 5.99
CA ASP A 45 -13.33 -6.33 7.39
C ASP A 45 -12.39 -7.26 8.17
N ILE A 46 -11.54 -6.68 9.01
CA ILE A 46 -10.50 -7.41 9.75
C ILE A 46 -10.84 -7.38 11.24
N GLU A 47 -10.94 -8.57 11.84
CA GLU A 47 -11.11 -8.77 13.27
C GLU A 47 -9.82 -9.34 13.87
N VAL A 48 -9.32 -8.66 14.90
CA VAL A 48 -8.11 -9.05 15.63
C VAL A 48 -8.49 -9.60 17.00
N ASP A 49 -7.98 -10.80 17.30
CA ASP A 49 -8.19 -11.45 18.59
C ASP A 49 -7.53 -10.69 19.76
N LYS A 50 -8.09 -10.90 20.95
CA LYS A 50 -7.64 -10.24 22.18
C LYS A 50 -6.18 -10.56 22.52
N GLU A 51 -5.70 -11.77 22.25
CA GLU A 51 -4.32 -12.16 22.54
C GLU A 51 -3.29 -11.33 21.77
N ARG A 52 -3.58 -11.02 20.50
CA ARG A 52 -2.77 -10.10 19.68
C ARG A 52 -2.83 -8.67 20.22
N LEU A 53 -4.02 -8.21 20.60
CA LEU A 53 -4.18 -6.89 21.20
C LEU A 53 -3.35 -6.77 22.49
N ASP A 54 -3.39 -7.77 23.36
CA ASP A 54 -2.64 -7.79 24.62
C ASP A 54 -1.12 -7.76 24.37
N ARG A 55 -0.63 -8.47 23.34
CA ARG A 55 0.77 -8.40 22.92
C ARG A 55 1.15 -7.00 22.41
N SER A 56 0.31 -6.40 21.57
CA SER A 56 0.53 -5.03 21.07
C SER A 56 0.43 -3.97 22.16
N LEU A 57 -0.45 -4.15 23.17
CA LEU A 57 -0.51 -3.31 24.37
C LEU A 57 0.79 -3.38 25.17
N ASP A 58 1.38 -4.57 25.29
CA ASP A 58 2.66 -4.79 25.96
C ASP A 58 3.83 -4.12 25.23
N GLU A 59 3.80 -4.07 23.90
CA GLU A 59 4.77 -3.31 23.11
C GLU A 59 4.55 -1.80 23.21
N ALA A 60 3.30 -1.35 23.09
CA ALA A 60 2.89 0.04 23.25
C ALA A 60 3.35 0.57 24.61
N TYR A 61 3.21 -0.24 25.66
CA TYR A 61 3.74 0.05 26.97
C TYR A 61 5.25 0.34 26.96
N LYS A 62 6.05 -0.51 26.32
CA LYS A 62 7.51 -0.33 26.24
C LYS A 62 7.87 0.95 25.47
N ARG A 63 7.11 1.29 24.42
CA ARG A 63 7.29 2.52 23.63
C ARG A 63 6.91 3.76 24.45
N LEU A 64 5.73 3.76 25.06
CA LEU A 64 5.25 4.84 25.92
C LEU A 64 6.15 5.04 27.12
N ALA A 65 6.63 3.98 27.77
CA ALA A 65 7.59 4.11 28.88
C ALA A 65 8.86 4.87 28.50
N ARG A 66 9.34 4.72 27.25
CA ARG A 66 10.53 5.42 26.73
C ARG A 66 10.23 6.88 26.37
N LYS A 67 9.05 7.16 25.81
CA LYS A 67 8.61 8.51 25.40
C LYS A 67 8.13 9.36 26.58
N ALA A 68 7.45 8.73 27.54
CA ALA A 68 6.82 9.37 28.68
C ALA A 68 7.84 9.91 29.68
N ARG A 69 7.68 11.18 30.05
CA ARG A 69 8.44 11.82 31.12
C ARG A 69 7.59 11.83 32.38
N ILE A 70 7.62 10.73 33.12
CA ILE A 70 6.86 10.61 34.37
C ILE A 70 7.67 11.19 35.53
N PRO A 71 7.13 12.17 36.28
CA PRO A 71 7.80 12.74 37.45
C PRO A 71 8.21 11.65 38.45
N GLY A 72 9.45 11.69 38.93
CA GLY A 72 9.98 10.74 39.91
C GLY A 72 10.57 9.45 39.32
N PHE A 73 10.37 9.17 38.03
CA PHE A 73 10.95 8.00 37.36
C PHE A 73 11.93 8.42 36.26
N ARG A 74 13.08 7.75 36.19
CA ARG A 74 13.97 7.89 35.04
C ARG A 74 13.22 7.45 33.77
N PRO A 75 13.33 8.18 32.65
CA PRO A 75 12.70 7.79 31.39
C PRO A 75 12.96 6.31 31.06
N GLY A 76 11.90 5.57 30.70
CA GLY A 76 11.96 4.14 30.40
C GLY A 76 11.92 3.19 31.61
N LYS A 77 11.90 3.69 32.85
CA LYS A 77 11.91 2.86 34.08
C LYS A 77 10.67 3.04 34.96
N ALA A 78 9.63 3.71 34.46
CA ALA A 78 8.36 3.78 35.16
C ALA A 78 7.66 2.40 35.16
N PRO A 79 6.97 2.00 36.25
CA PRO A 79 6.15 0.78 36.30
C PRO A 79 4.85 0.87 35.49
N ARG A 80 4.30 -0.29 35.11
CA ARG A 80 3.04 -0.42 34.33
C ARG A 80 1.89 0.37 34.93
N SER A 81 1.65 0.16 36.21
CA SER A 81 0.56 0.79 36.94
C SER A 81 0.63 2.32 37.00
N ILE A 82 1.82 2.91 36.87
CA ILE A 82 1.97 4.38 36.87
C ILE A 82 1.71 4.94 35.47
N ILE A 83 2.18 4.26 34.42
CA ILE A 83 1.93 4.65 33.03
C ILE A 83 0.44 4.55 32.70
N GLU A 84 -0.22 3.46 33.09
CA GLU A 84 -1.67 3.28 32.92
C GLU A 84 -2.47 4.39 33.61
N ARG A 85 -2.07 4.81 34.82
CA ARG A 85 -2.73 5.92 35.53
C ARG A 85 -2.51 7.27 34.85
N HIS A 86 -1.35 7.47 34.22
CA HIS A 86 -0.99 8.73 33.59
C HIS A 86 -1.61 8.89 32.19
N TYR A 87 -1.66 7.81 31.40
CA TYR A 87 -2.17 7.83 30.02
C TYR A 87 -3.62 7.33 29.90
N GLY A 88 -4.13 6.65 30.93
CA GLY A 88 -5.42 5.98 30.88
C GLY A 88 -5.39 4.71 30.01
N ARG A 89 -6.39 3.84 30.21
CA ARG A 89 -6.53 2.60 29.43
C ARG A 89 -6.79 2.90 27.96
N GLU A 90 -7.62 3.90 27.66
CA GLU A 90 -7.95 4.32 26.28
C GLU A 90 -6.75 4.86 25.51
N GLY A 91 -5.87 5.63 26.17
CA GLY A 91 -4.66 6.16 25.54
C GLY A 91 -3.67 5.05 25.19
N MET A 92 -3.57 4.03 26.04
CA MET A 92 -2.75 2.84 25.77
C MET A 92 -3.29 2.02 24.60
N ILE A 93 -4.61 1.80 24.56
CA ILE A 93 -5.26 1.07 23.47
C ILE A 93 -5.06 1.81 22.15
N ARG A 94 -5.16 3.14 22.13
CA ARG A 94 -4.91 3.94 20.93
C ARG A 94 -3.49 3.76 20.40
N GLU A 95 -2.46 3.87 21.26
CA GLU A 95 -1.07 3.63 20.84
C GLU A 95 -0.85 2.19 20.36
N ALA A 96 -1.54 1.21 20.96
CA ALA A 96 -1.46 -0.18 20.49
C ALA A 96 -2.10 -0.35 19.10
N ILE A 97 -3.24 0.29 18.86
CA ILE A 97 -3.97 0.26 17.59
C ILE A 97 -3.18 0.94 16.47
N GLU A 98 -2.48 2.05 16.75
CA GLU A 98 -1.65 2.76 15.77
C GLU A 98 -0.61 1.86 15.11
N ASP A 99 -0.05 0.89 15.85
CA ASP A 99 0.91 -0.08 15.31
C ASP A 99 0.24 -1.38 14.87
N LEU A 100 -0.83 -1.80 15.53
CA LEU A 100 -1.51 -3.07 15.26
C LEU A 100 -2.29 -3.03 13.94
N VAL A 101 -3.03 -1.95 13.67
CA VAL A 101 -3.89 -1.85 12.47
C VAL A 101 -3.08 -1.91 11.18
N PRO A 102 -1.98 -1.14 11.01
CA PRO A 102 -1.17 -1.26 9.80
C PRO A 102 -0.55 -2.64 9.62
N ARG A 103 -0.11 -3.30 10.71
CA ARG A 103 0.44 -4.67 10.63
C ARG A 103 -0.62 -5.68 10.20
N ALA A 104 -1.78 -5.67 10.87
CA ALA A 104 -2.90 -6.56 10.55
C ALA A 104 -3.44 -6.34 9.14
N TYR A 105 -3.44 -5.09 8.66
CA TYR A 105 -3.81 -4.76 7.28
C TYR A 105 -2.83 -5.34 6.26
N ASN A 106 -1.51 -5.17 6.45
CA ASN A 106 -0.52 -5.73 5.54
C ASN A 106 -0.60 -7.26 5.49
N GLU A 107 -0.78 -7.90 6.64
CA GLU A 107 -0.97 -9.35 6.70
C GLU A 107 -2.24 -9.80 5.96
N ALA A 108 -3.34 -9.06 6.08
CA ALA A 108 -4.56 -9.35 5.32
C ALA A 108 -4.38 -9.18 3.80
N LEU A 109 -3.58 -8.21 3.36
CA LEU A 109 -3.22 -8.07 1.94
C LEU A 109 -2.38 -9.24 1.44
N GLU A 110 -1.40 -9.69 2.24
CA GLU A 110 -0.55 -10.83 1.91
C GLU A 110 -1.34 -12.14 1.89
N ALA A 111 -2.27 -12.34 2.83
CA ALA A 111 -3.11 -13.53 2.91
C ALA A 111 -4.08 -13.65 1.72
N GLU A 112 -4.61 -12.52 1.23
CA GLU A 112 -5.56 -12.48 0.10
C GLU A 112 -4.90 -12.18 -1.25
N ASP A 113 -3.57 -12.06 -1.30
CA ASP A 113 -2.77 -11.70 -2.49
C ASP A 113 -3.28 -10.44 -3.23
N ILE A 114 -3.64 -9.41 -2.45
CA ILE A 114 -4.23 -8.18 -2.97
C ILE A 114 -3.14 -7.14 -3.23
N GLU A 115 -2.94 -6.80 -4.50
CA GLU A 115 -2.16 -5.63 -4.91
C GLU A 115 -2.96 -4.33 -4.68
N ALA A 116 -2.74 -3.68 -3.53
CA ALA A 116 -3.25 -2.35 -3.23
C ALA A 116 -2.55 -1.28 -4.11
N ILE A 117 -3.33 -0.46 -4.82
CA ILE A 117 -2.80 0.61 -5.69
C ILE A 117 -2.69 1.95 -4.94
N ASP A 118 -3.59 2.19 -3.99
CA ASP A 118 -3.71 3.47 -3.28
C ASP A 118 -3.72 3.25 -1.76
N GLN A 119 -3.56 4.34 -1.00
CA GLN A 119 -3.68 4.29 0.45
C GLN A 119 -5.09 3.86 0.85
N PRO A 120 -5.23 2.88 1.77
CA PRO A 120 -6.53 2.42 2.21
C PRO A 120 -7.22 3.48 3.06
N HIS A 121 -8.54 3.55 2.94
CA HIS A 121 -9.38 4.23 3.92
C HIS A 121 -9.63 3.28 5.09
N LEU A 122 -9.02 3.58 6.24
CA LEU A 122 -9.15 2.79 7.47
C LEU A 122 -10.22 3.38 8.38
N GLU A 123 -11.18 2.57 8.79
CA GLU A 123 -12.24 2.93 9.73
C GLU A 123 -12.27 1.93 10.90
N ILE A 124 -12.01 2.40 12.12
CA ILE A 124 -12.04 1.55 13.32
C ILE A 124 -13.48 1.52 13.84
N LEU A 125 -14.10 0.34 13.84
CA LEU A 125 -15.48 0.15 14.32
C LEU A 125 -15.52 -0.09 15.82
N GLN A 126 -14.59 -0.91 16.32
CA GLN A 126 -14.58 -1.35 17.71
C GLN A 126 -13.14 -1.50 18.21
N LEU A 127 -12.93 -1.18 19.49
CA LEU A 127 -11.62 -1.18 20.14
C LEU A 127 -11.32 -2.49 20.91
N GLU A 128 -12.37 -3.19 21.38
CA GLU A 128 -12.27 -4.45 22.13
C GLU A 128 -13.50 -5.34 21.84
N PRO A 129 -13.39 -6.40 21.00
CA PRO A 129 -12.24 -6.75 20.16
C PRO A 129 -11.94 -5.68 19.10
N VAL A 130 -10.70 -5.62 18.63
CA VAL A 130 -10.33 -4.64 17.59
C VAL A 130 -10.93 -5.10 16.27
N GLN A 131 -11.87 -4.32 15.75
CA GLN A 131 -12.48 -4.52 14.45
C GLN A 131 -12.34 -3.24 13.63
N PHE A 132 -11.81 -3.37 12.42
CA PHE A 132 -11.65 -2.25 11.51
C PHE A 132 -11.95 -2.65 10.07
N LYS A 133 -12.46 -1.67 9.32
CA LYS A 133 -12.69 -1.75 7.88
C LYS A 133 -11.51 -1.08 7.17
N ALA A 134 -11.00 -1.74 6.14
CA ALA A 134 -10.03 -1.17 5.23
C ALA A 134 -10.60 -1.20 3.81
N THR A 135 -10.89 -0.02 3.25
CA THR A 135 -11.35 0.09 1.86
C THR A 135 -10.19 0.51 0.98
N VAL A 136 -9.86 -0.31 -0.01
CA VAL A 136 -8.72 -0.09 -0.92
C VAL A 136 -9.13 -0.25 -2.38
N ALA A 137 -8.57 0.59 -3.25
CA ALA A 137 -8.69 0.42 -4.69
C ALA A 137 -7.67 -0.63 -5.17
N VAL A 138 -8.17 -1.65 -5.85
CA VAL A 138 -7.36 -2.76 -6.35
C VAL A 138 -7.29 -2.73 -7.87
N ARG A 139 -6.27 -3.35 -8.45
CA ARG A 139 -6.20 -3.50 -9.91
C ARG A 139 -7.40 -4.32 -10.37
N PRO A 140 -8.21 -3.82 -11.34
CA PRO A 140 -9.23 -4.65 -11.93
C PRO A 140 -8.58 -5.83 -12.67
N THR A 141 -9.07 -7.03 -12.43
CA THR A 141 -8.75 -8.19 -13.27
C THR A 141 -9.44 -7.98 -14.61
N ILE A 142 -8.70 -7.49 -15.61
CA ILE A 142 -9.22 -7.33 -16.97
C ILE A 142 -9.19 -8.71 -17.64
N GLU A 143 -10.34 -9.37 -17.70
CA GLU A 143 -10.53 -10.52 -18.57
C GLU A 143 -10.84 -10.01 -19.98
N LEU A 144 -9.85 -10.06 -20.86
CA LEU A 144 -10.02 -9.75 -22.27
C LEU A 144 -10.93 -10.81 -22.90
N ASN A 145 -12.23 -10.50 -23.03
CA ASN A 145 -13.13 -11.25 -23.90
C ASN A 145 -12.63 -11.24 -25.35
N ASP A 146 -13.17 -12.14 -26.17
CA ASP A 146 -12.68 -12.51 -27.51
C ASP A 146 -12.50 -11.31 -28.47
N TYR A 147 -11.35 -10.63 -28.37
CA TYR A 147 -11.02 -9.40 -29.11
C TYR A 147 -10.97 -9.63 -30.63
N ARG A 148 -10.86 -10.89 -31.04
CA ARG A 148 -10.77 -11.33 -32.44
C ARG A 148 -12.09 -11.20 -33.21
N SER A 149 -13.20 -10.92 -32.52
CA SER A 149 -14.50 -10.65 -33.12
C SER A 149 -14.63 -9.21 -33.64
N VAL A 150 -13.78 -8.28 -33.19
CA VAL A 150 -13.78 -6.89 -33.65
C VAL A 150 -12.96 -6.78 -34.93
N ARG A 151 -13.57 -7.14 -36.06
CA ARG A 151 -13.05 -6.80 -37.39
C ARG A 151 -13.42 -5.35 -37.67
N LEU A 152 -12.47 -4.44 -37.51
CA LEU A 152 -12.58 -3.10 -38.07
C LEU A 152 -12.21 -3.19 -39.55
N ASP A 153 -13.15 -2.93 -40.43
CA ASP A 153 -12.82 -2.74 -41.83
C ASP A 153 -11.90 -1.52 -41.94
N PRO A 154 -10.74 -1.64 -42.63
CA PRO A 154 -9.87 -0.49 -42.84
C PRO A 154 -10.67 0.61 -43.55
N PRO A 155 -10.56 1.88 -43.14
CA PRO A 155 -11.23 2.96 -43.85
C PRO A 155 -10.77 2.96 -45.29
N HIS A 156 -11.68 2.61 -46.21
CA HIS A 156 -11.42 2.61 -47.63
C HIS A 156 -11.43 4.06 -48.10
N MET A 157 -10.25 4.65 -48.26
CA MET A 157 -10.10 5.95 -48.89
C MET A 157 -9.82 5.73 -50.37
N GLU A 158 -10.83 5.94 -51.20
CA GLU A 158 -10.63 6.01 -52.65
C GLU A 158 -9.90 7.30 -52.96
N VAL A 159 -8.71 7.19 -53.55
CA VAL A 159 -7.99 8.35 -54.07
C VAL A 159 -8.70 8.76 -55.37
N THR A 160 -9.35 9.92 -55.36
CA THR A 160 -9.98 10.47 -56.56
C THR A 160 -8.97 11.24 -57.40
N ASP A 161 -9.22 11.34 -58.71
CA ASP A 161 -8.38 12.12 -59.65
C ASP A 161 -8.33 13.60 -59.27
N GLU A 162 -9.36 14.12 -58.58
CA GLU A 162 -9.38 15.49 -58.04
C GLU A 162 -8.35 15.66 -56.90
N MET A 163 -8.26 14.70 -55.97
CA MET A 163 -7.25 14.71 -54.91
C MET A 163 -5.83 14.61 -55.49
N LEU A 164 -5.67 13.84 -56.57
CA LEU A 164 -4.40 13.71 -57.28
C LEU A 164 -4.02 15.01 -58.01
N ALA A 165 -4.99 15.64 -58.68
CA ALA A 165 -4.78 16.89 -59.39
C ALA A 165 -4.42 18.04 -58.44
N GLU A 166 -5.08 18.12 -57.28
CA GLU A 166 -4.76 19.11 -56.25
C GLU A 166 -3.33 18.95 -55.72
N GLN A 167 -2.88 17.71 -55.46
CA GLN A 167 -1.50 17.43 -55.04
C GLN A 167 -0.47 17.75 -56.14
N LEU A 168 -0.77 17.42 -57.40
CA LEU A 168 0.10 17.74 -58.54
C LEU A 168 0.23 19.25 -58.75
N LEU A 169 -0.86 20.00 -58.56
CA LEU A 169 -0.88 21.45 -58.72
C LEU A 169 -0.12 22.16 -57.59
N GLY A 170 -0.16 21.61 -56.37
CA GLY A 170 0.64 22.08 -55.24
C GLY A 170 2.15 21.78 -55.35
N LEU A 171 2.53 20.74 -56.11
CA LEU A 171 3.93 20.33 -56.33
C LEU A 171 4.55 20.94 -57.60
N ALA A 172 3.78 21.66 -58.42
CA ALA A 172 4.30 22.30 -59.63
C ALA A 172 5.28 23.44 -59.24
N PRO A 173 6.55 23.42 -59.69
CA PRO A 173 7.46 24.54 -59.45
C PRO A 173 6.96 25.76 -60.24
N ALA A 174 6.81 26.89 -59.54
CA ALA A 174 6.50 28.18 -60.18
C ALA A 174 7.52 28.45 -61.29
N THR A 175 7.09 28.28 -62.53
CA THR A 175 7.92 28.50 -63.72
C THR A 175 7.36 29.74 -64.41
N GLY A 176 8.03 30.88 -64.23
CA GLY A 176 7.76 32.14 -64.92
C GLY A 176 7.29 33.26 -64.02
#